data_AF-A0A946BUI7-F1
#
_entry.id   AF-A0A946BUI7-F1
#
_cell.length_a   1.000
_cell.length_b   1.000
_cell.length_c   1.000
_cell.angle_alpha   90.00
_cell.angle_beta   90.00
_cell.angle_gamma   90.00
#
_symmetry.space_group_name_H-M   'P 1'
#
loop_
_entity.id
_entity.type
_entity.pdbx_description
1 polymer ?
#
loop_
_entity_poly.entity_id
_entity_poly.type
_entity_poly.pdbx_seq_one_letter_code
_entity_poly.pdbx_strand_id
1 'polypeptide(L)'
;MKINMSRLSKADASWFLEKMQKVQAFSVLSNSELMHLISQMRNYEFKSGTTLVNQGESANLFFIVHEGLVEVSVKKFLFRNKKVALLKSGSFFGESVLVSNSKRTATVKALTDTSCYVLLKPSFRFMLQENPLFKESLRTVFSRRKLQLRNA
;
A
#
# COMPACT_ATOMS: atom_id res chain seq x y z
N MET A 1 4.58 1.13 -18.78
CA MET A 1 5.05 1.59 -17.46
C MET A 1 6.58 1.64 -17.51
N LYS A 2 7.19 2.82 -17.59
CA LYS A 2 8.66 2.92 -17.42
C LYS A 2 8.93 2.90 -15.93
N ILE A 3 9.55 1.84 -15.44
CA ILE A 3 9.83 1.63 -14.02
C ILE A 3 11.27 2.08 -13.80
N ASN A 4 11.48 3.12 -12.99
CA ASN A 4 12.80 3.44 -12.46
C ASN A 4 12.96 2.70 -11.13
N MET A 5 13.95 1.81 -11.03
CA MET A 5 14.23 1.02 -9.83
C MET A 5 15.53 1.53 -9.21
N SER A 6 15.42 2.35 -8.17
CA SER A 6 16.57 2.80 -7.37
C SER A 6 16.76 1.90 -6.14
N ARG A 7 18.03 1.75 -5.71
CA ARG A 7 18.35 1.07 -4.45
C ARG A 7 17.95 1.97 -3.28
N LEU A 8 17.46 1.35 -2.20
CA LEU A 8 17.16 2.05 -0.94
C LEU A 8 18.42 2.64 -0.32
N SER A 9 18.35 3.91 0.06
CA SER A 9 19.38 4.65 0.76
C SER A 9 19.22 4.58 2.29
N LYS A 10 20.21 5.08 3.04
CA LYS A 10 20.09 5.26 4.50
C LYS A 10 18.98 6.26 4.89
N ALA A 11 18.74 7.26 4.04
CA ALA A 11 17.68 8.25 4.27
C ALA A 11 16.30 7.61 4.14
N ASP A 12 16.11 6.73 3.16
CA ASP A 12 14.87 5.95 2.97
C ASP A 12 14.54 5.12 4.22
N ALA A 13 15.53 4.42 4.77
CA ALA A 13 15.36 3.60 5.96
C ALA A 13 14.98 4.43 7.20
N SER A 14 15.64 5.58 7.39
CA SER A 14 15.38 6.46 8.54
C SER A 14 13.97 7.06 8.48
N TRP A 15 13.58 7.55 7.29
CA TRP A 15 12.21 8.02 7.04
C TRP A 15 11.19 6.91 7.29
N PHE A 16 11.47 5.69 6.82
CA PHE A 16 10.55 4.57 6.91
C PHE A 16 10.28 4.20 8.37
N LEU A 17 11.33 4.10 9.19
CA LEU A 17 11.20 3.85 10.61
C LEU A 17 10.36 4.93 11.30
N GLU A 18 10.73 6.20 11.12
CA GLU A 18 10.06 7.33 11.78
C GLU A 18 8.58 7.43 11.40
N LYS A 19 8.24 7.17 10.12
CA LYS A 19 6.86 7.22 9.63
C LYS A 19 6.05 6.00 10.02
N MET A 20 6.56 4.79 9.77
CA MET A 20 5.76 3.58 9.93
C MET A 20 5.48 3.26 11.39
N GLN A 21 6.37 3.61 12.32
CA GLN A 21 6.08 3.52 13.76
C GLN A 21 4.82 4.31 14.17
N LYS A 22 4.53 5.43 13.50
CA LYS A 22 3.35 6.27 13.76
C LYS A 22 2.09 5.75 13.09
N VAL A 23 2.21 4.78 12.18
CA VAL A 23 1.07 4.15 11.51
C VAL A 23 0.59 2.99 12.37
N GLN A 24 -0.61 3.09 12.94
CA GLN A 24 -1.19 2.06 13.83
C GLN A 24 -1.08 0.62 13.29
N ALA A 25 -1.18 0.44 11.98
CA ALA A 25 -1.04 -0.87 11.36
C ALA A 25 0.36 -1.49 11.55
N PHE A 26 1.40 -0.66 11.61
CA PHE A 26 2.82 -1.02 11.66
C PHE A 26 3.45 -0.80 13.03
N SER A 27 2.77 -0.12 13.96
CA SER A 27 3.31 0.18 15.31
C SER A 27 3.53 -1.07 16.17
N VAL A 28 3.04 -2.23 15.74
CA VAL A 28 3.27 -3.53 16.39
C VAL A 28 4.58 -4.20 15.94
N LEU A 29 5.27 -3.63 14.95
CA LEU A 29 6.57 -4.08 14.48
C LEU A 29 7.68 -3.34 15.23
N SER A 30 8.70 -4.09 15.64
CA SER A 30 9.95 -3.54 16.14
C SER A 30 10.77 -2.84 15.05
N ASN A 31 11.78 -2.07 15.44
CA ASN A 31 12.65 -1.38 14.48
C ASN A 31 13.39 -2.35 13.56
N SER A 32 13.85 -3.49 14.08
CA SER A 32 14.52 -4.51 13.28
C SER A 32 13.56 -5.13 12.26
N GLU A 33 12.30 -5.37 12.62
CA GLU A 33 11.28 -5.88 11.70
C GLU A 33 10.91 -4.85 10.62
N LEU A 34 10.80 -3.56 10.98
CA LEU A 34 10.59 -2.49 10.02
C LEU A 34 11.78 -2.31 9.07
N MET A 35 13.01 -2.45 9.58
CA MET A 35 14.23 -2.44 8.77
C MET A 35 14.27 -3.64 7.81
N HIS A 36 13.89 -4.82 8.30
CA HIS A 36 13.77 -6.00 7.47
C HIS A 36 12.70 -5.79 6.38
N LEU A 37 11.53 -5.24 6.74
CA LEU A 37 10.47 -4.91 5.79
C LEU A 37 10.96 -4.00 4.67
N ILE A 38 11.50 -2.82 4.99
CA ILE A 38 11.94 -1.87 3.98
C ILE A 38 13.04 -2.46 3.10
N SER A 39 13.95 -3.30 3.64
CA SER A 39 15.00 -3.96 2.84
C SER A 39 14.47 -4.84 1.70
N GLN A 40 13.25 -5.38 1.86
CA GLN A 40 12.59 -6.22 0.86
C GLN A 40 11.78 -5.39 -0.16
N MET A 41 11.59 -4.09 0.09
CA MET A 41 10.83 -3.21 -0.79
C MET A 41 11.70 -2.64 -1.91
N ARG A 42 11.05 -2.05 -2.90
CA ARG A 42 11.66 -1.30 -4.00
C ARG A 42 10.94 0.02 -4.18
N ASN A 43 11.69 1.08 -4.52
CA ASN A 43 11.09 2.37 -4.85
C ASN A 43 10.55 2.34 -6.29
N TYR A 44 9.34 2.85 -6.47
CA TYR A 44 8.67 3.04 -7.76
C TYR A 44 8.13 4.45 -7.87
N GLU A 45 8.52 5.15 -8.92
CA GLU A 45 8.02 6.48 -9.25
C GLU A 45 6.89 6.42 -10.28
N PHE A 46 5.86 7.25 -10.07
CA PHE A 46 4.68 7.38 -10.92
C PHE A 46 4.46 8.86 -11.22
N LYS A 47 4.24 9.18 -12.50
CA LYS A 47 3.86 10.54 -12.90
C LYS A 47 2.41 10.83 -12.54
N SER A 48 2.08 12.10 -12.31
CA SER A 48 0.69 12.53 -12.15
C SER A 48 -0.19 11.98 -13.27
N GLY A 49 -1.40 11.53 -12.92
CA GLY A 49 -2.33 10.90 -13.84
C GLY A 49 -2.14 9.40 -14.02
N THR A 50 -1.03 8.82 -13.54
CA THR A 50 -0.77 7.38 -13.67
C THR A 50 -1.70 6.57 -12.77
N THR A 51 -2.34 5.54 -13.31
CA THR A 51 -3.04 4.53 -12.50
C THR A 51 -2.05 3.50 -11.99
N LEU A 52 -1.94 3.38 -10.66
CA LEU A 52 -1.01 2.45 -9.99
C LEU A 52 -1.57 1.03 -9.96
N VAL A 53 -2.87 0.89 -9.74
CA VAL A 53 -3.61 -0.38 -9.79
C VAL A 53 -5.04 -0.13 -10.26
N ASN A 54 -5.63 -1.03 -11.05
CA ASN A 54 -7.05 -0.97 -11.38
C ASN A 54 -7.87 -1.94 -10.53
N GLN A 55 -9.09 -1.52 -10.17
CA GLN A 55 -10.09 -2.41 -9.59
C GLN A 55 -10.32 -3.62 -10.51
N GLY A 56 -10.41 -4.82 -9.91
CA GLY A 56 -10.64 -6.07 -10.63
C GLY A 56 -9.38 -6.74 -11.19
N GLU A 57 -8.21 -6.08 -11.17
CA GLU A 57 -6.96 -6.69 -11.59
C GLU A 57 -6.44 -7.71 -10.58
N SER A 58 -5.70 -8.70 -11.08
CA SER A 58 -4.90 -9.59 -10.25
C SER A 58 -3.90 -8.76 -9.44
N ALA A 59 -3.70 -9.17 -8.19
CA ALA A 59 -3.03 -8.35 -7.21
C ALA A 59 -1.91 -9.14 -6.53
N ASN A 60 -0.69 -8.64 -6.64
CA ASN A 60 0.53 -9.27 -6.13
C ASN A 60 1.49 -8.28 -5.46
N LEU A 61 1.09 -7.01 -5.33
CA LEU A 61 1.91 -5.93 -4.78
C LEU A 61 1.20 -5.20 -3.64
N PHE A 62 1.97 -4.84 -2.64
CA PHE A 62 1.61 -3.93 -1.56
C PHE A 62 2.41 -2.62 -1.71
N PHE A 63 1.80 -1.50 -1.37
CA PHE A 63 2.36 -0.17 -1.60
C PHE A 63 2.31 0.67 -0.33
N ILE A 64 3.39 1.40 -0.08
CA ILE A 64 3.48 2.49 0.90
C ILE A 64 3.83 3.75 0.12
N VAL A 65 3.01 4.79 0.24
CA VAL A 65 3.24 6.10 -0.38
C VAL A 65 4.38 6.78 0.35
N HIS A 66 5.49 7.01 -0.33
CA HIS A 66 6.64 7.74 0.19
C HIS A 66 6.41 9.25 0.00
N GLU A 67 6.13 9.67 -1.23
CA GLU A 67 5.80 11.05 -1.58
C GLU A 67 4.61 11.13 -2.55
N GLY A 68 3.97 12.30 -2.60
CA GLY A 68 2.85 12.58 -3.49
C GLY A 68 1.48 12.29 -2.88
N LEU A 69 0.48 12.31 -3.76
CA LEU A 69 -0.94 12.17 -3.45
C LEU A 69 -1.60 11.20 -4.42
N VAL A 70 -2.25 10.16 -3.90
CA VAL A 70 -3.02 9.20 -4.70
C VAL A 70 -4.49 9.19 -4.29
N GLU A 71 -5.38 9.03 -5.27
CA GLU A 71 -6.81 8.84 -5.07
C GLU A 71 -7.17 7.36 -5.15
N VAL A 72 -7.99 6.90 -4.19
CA VAL A 72 -8.64 5.59 -4.23
C VAL A 72 -10.09 5.78 -4.69
N SER A 73 -10.50 5.06 -5.73
CA SER A 73 -11.87 5.12 -6.26
C SER A 73 -12.40 3.74 -6.64
N VAL A 74 -13.73 3.60 -6.65
CA VAL A 74 -14.42 2.38 -7.09
C VAL A 74 -15.39 2.67 -8.22
N LYS A 75 -15.47 1.76 -9.19
CA LYS A 75 -16.46 1.77 -10.26
C LYS A 75 -17.73 1.06 -9.79
N LYS A 76 -18.87 1.74 -9.89
CA LYS A 76 -20.21 1.16 -9.69
C LYS A 76 -20.92 0.89 -11.02
N PHE A 77 -22.02 0.15 -10.96
CA PHE A 77 -22.84 -0.38 -12.07
C PHE A 77 -23.21 0.64 -13.17
N LEU A 78 -23.13 1.95 -12.89
CA LEU A 78 -23.45 3.05 -13.81
C LEU A 78 -22.21 3.84 -14.31
N PHE A 79 -21.04 3.19 -14.40
CA PHE A 79 -19.78 3.73 -14.96
C PHE A 79 -19.16 4.96 -14.27
N ARG A 80 -19.77 5.54 -13.23
CA ARG A 80 -19.16 6.64 -12.48
C ARG A 80 -18.17 6.11 -11.46
N ASN A 81 -16.93 6.58 -11.53
CA ASN A 81 -15.94 6.35 -10.47
C ASN A 81 -16.34 7.17 -9.25
N LYS A 82 -16.51 6.52 -8.10
CA LYS A 82 -16.72 7.19 -6.83
C LYS A 82 -15.41 7.22 -6.05
N LYS A 83 -14.95 8.43 -5.75
CA LYS A 83 -13.81 8.66 -4.85
C LYS A 83 -14.14 8.15 -3.45
N VAL A 84 -13.22 7.39 -2.86
CA VAL A 84 -13.36 6.81 -1.52
C VAL A 84 -12.36 7.42 -0.54
N ALA A 85 -11.12 7.64 -0.97
CA ALA A 85 -10.07 8.18 -0.11
C ALA A 85 -9.01 8.95 -0.91
N LEU A 86 -8.30 9.84 -0.22
CA LEU A 86 -7.00 10.37 -0.66
C LEU A 86 -5.93 9.83 0.28
N LEU A 87 -4.85 9.29 -0.28
CA LEU A 87 -3.72 8.76 0.46
C LEU A 87 -2.49 9.62 0.16
N LYS A 88 -1.82 10.05 1.22
CA LYS A 88 -0.60 10.88 1.18
C LYS A 88 0.59 10.11 1.74
N SER A 89 1.77 10.72 1.72
CA SER A 89 2.99 10.22 2.38
C SER A 89 2.71 9.54 3.74
N GLY A 90 3.22 8.32 3.90
CA GLY A 90 3.00 7.45 5.07
C GLY A 90 1.73 6.58 5.01
N SER A 91 0.87 6.79 4.02
CA SER A 91 -0.29 5.92 3.79
C SER A 91 0.10 4.67 3.00
N PHE A 92 -0.72 3.62 3.09
CA PHE A 92 -0.50 2.38 2.35
C PHE A 92 -1.78 1.82 1.72
N PHE A 93 -1.63 0.96 0.72
CA PHE A 93 -2.73 0.25 0.08
C PHE A 93 -2.30 -1.10 -0.51
N GLY A 94 -3.27 -1.95 -0.80
CA GLY A 94 -3.05 -3.30 -1.35
C GLY A 94 -3.04 -4.41 -0.30
N GLU A 95 -3.41 -4.10 0.94
CA GLU A 95 -3.58 -5.05 2.04
C GLU A 95 -4.65 -6.11 1.77
N SER A 96 -5.61 -5.82 0.89
CA SER A 96 -6.72 -6.74 0.52
C SER A 96 -6.24 -8.05 -0.09
N VAL A 97 -5.08 -8.01 -0.76
CA VAL A 97 -4.43 -9.14 -1.46
C VAL A 97 -4.06 -10.27 -0.50
N LEU A 98 -3.84 -9.92 0.77
CA LEU A 98 -3.37 -10.84 1.81
C LEU A 98 -4.51 -11.64 2.44
N VAL A 99 -5.71 -11.04 2.50
CA VAL A 99 -6.84 -11.59 3.27
C VAL A 99 -7.75 -12.46 2.42
N SER A 100 -7.79 -12.24 1.11
CA SER A 100 -8.86 -12.79 0.27
C SER A 100 -8.39 -13.52 -1.00
N ASN A 101 -7.07 -13.60 -1.25
CA ASN A 101 -6.51 -14.15 -2.48
C ASN A 101 -7.14 -13.53 -3.76
N SER A 102 -7.69 -12.32 -3.63
CA SER A 102 -8.64 -11.76 -4.59
C SER A 102 -8.06 -10.59 -5.39
N LYS A 103 -8.84 -10.21 -6.41
CA LYS A 103 -8.61 -9.04 -7.26
C LYS A 103 -8.54 -7.74 -6.45
N ARG A 104 -7.93 -6.70 -7.01
CA ARG A 104 -7.94 -5.34 -6.45
C ARG A 104 -9.39 -4.89 -6.20
N THR A 105 -9.68 -4.39 -5.00
CA THR A 105 -11.03 -3.95 -4.62
C THR A 105 -11.36 -2.53 -5.06
N ALA A 106 -10.35 -1.75 -5.47
CA ALA A 106 -10.45 -0.37 -5.89
C ALA A 106 -9.33 -0.02 -6.88
N THR A 107 -9.53 1.06 -7.63
CA THR A 107 -8.53 1.70 -8.47
C THR A 107 -7.76 2.72 -7.63
N VAL A 108 -6.44 2.82 -7.84
CA VAL A 108 -5.60 3.85 -7.21
C VAL A 108 -4.87 4.64 -8.30
N LYS A 109 -5.03 5.96 -8.31
CA LYS A 109 -4.47 6.87 -9.32
C LYS A 109 -3.64 7.97 -8.67
N ALA A 110 -2.46 8.24 -9.21
CA ALA A 110 -1.62 9.37 -8.82
C ALA A 110 -2.28 10.69 -9.25
N LEU A 111 -2.49 11.60 -8.30
CA LEU A 111 -2.93 12.97 -8.57
C LEU A 111 -1.74 13.93 -8.74
N THR A 112 -0.62 13.61 -8.12
CA THR A 112 0.67 14.30 -8.31
C THR A 112 1.73 13.29 -8.74
N ASP A 113 2.92 13.76 -9.12
CA ASP A 113 4.09 12.88 -9.12
C ASP A 113 4.20 12.22 -7.74
N THR A 114 4.37 10.89 -7.74
CA THR A 114 4.20 10.03 -6.57
C THR A 114 5.31 9.00 -6.56
N SER A 115 5.94 8.78 -5.41
CA SER A 115 6.87 7.66 -5.19
C SER A 115 6.28 6.71 -4.15
N CYS A 116 6.42 5.41 -4.40
CA CYS A 116 5.95 4.37 -3.50
C CYS A 116 7.07 3.37 -3.20
N TYR A 117 7.13 2.90 -1.97
CA TYR A 117 7.79 1.63 -1.68
C TYR A 117 6.84 0.49 -1.96
N VAL A 118 7.31 -0.50 -2.71
CA VAL A 118 6.53 -1.62 -3.22
C VAL A 118 7.10 -2.93 -2.69
N LEU A 119 6.23 -3.78 -2.16
CA LEU A 119 6.56 -5.12 -1.66
C LEU A 119 5.79 -6.19 -2.44
N LEU A 120 6.48 -7.27 -2.81
CA LEU A 120 5.86 -8.43 -3.45
C LEU A 120 5.07 -9.28 -2.45
N LYS A 121 3.96 -9.87 -2.91
CA LYS A 121 3.09 -10.73 -2.10
C LYS A 121 3.83 -11.87 -1.37
N PRO A 122 4.78 -12.61 -1.97
CA PRO A 122 5.49 -13.68 -1.25
C PRO A 122 6.28 -13.15 -0.05
N SER A 123 7.08 -12.09 -0.23
CA SER A 123 7.84 -11.44 0.84
C SER A 123 6.92 -10.89 1.93
N PHE A 124 5.79 -10.31 1.53
CA PHE A 124 4.82 -9.82 2.50
C PHE A 124 4.15 -10.96 3.27
N ARG A 125 3.76 -12.05 2.61
CA ARG A 125 3.16 -13.22 3.28
C ARG A 125 4.10 -13.84 4.31
N PHE A 126 5.38 -13.96 3.97
CA PHE A 126 6.40 -14.45 4.90
C PHE A 126 6.41 -13.62 6.18
N MET A 127 6.46 -12.28 6.05
CA MET A 127 6.41 -11.38 7.22
C MET A 127 5.18 -11.55 8.10
N LEU A 128 4.01 -11.76 7.50
CA LEU A 128 2.76 -11.95 8.26
C LEU A 128 2.69 -13.31 8.96
N GLN A 129 3.45 -14.30 8.48
CA GLN A 129 3.58 -15.59 9.14
C GLN A 129 4.46 -15.46 10.39
N GLU A 130 5.56 -14.71 10.26
CA GLU A 130 6.48 -14.43 11.38
C GLU A 130 5.87 -13.51 12.45
N ASN A 131 4.96 -12.60 12.07
CA ASN A 131 4.35 -11.66 13.01
C ASN A 131 2.79 -11.69 12.97
N PRO A 132 2.16 -12.53 13.82
CA PRO A 132 0.70 -12.62 13.91
C PRO A 132 0.00 -11.33 14.35
N LEU A 133 0.63 -10.51 15.20
CA LEU A 133 0.05 -9.23 15.64
C LEU A 133 -0.06 -8.25 14.47
N PHE A 134 0.98 -8.18 13.63
CA PHE A 134 0.98 -7.37 12.44
C PHE A 134 -0.09 -7.82 11.43
N LYS A 135 -0.25 -9.13 11.28
CA LYS A 135 -1.33 -9.72 10.48
C LYS A 135 -2.71 -9.30 10.97
N GLU A 136 -2.98 -9.33 12.28
CA GLU A 136 -4.28 -8.90 12.81
C GLU A 136 -4.50 -7.38 12.73
N SER A 137 -3.44 -6.60 12.91
CA SER A 137 -3.49 -5.15 12.71
C SER A 137 -3.89 -4.79 11.26
N LEU A 138 -3.30 -5.46 10.26
CA LEU A 138 -3.67 -5.30 8.86
C LEU A 138 -5.08 -5.82 8.53
N ARG A 139 -5.52 -6.93 9.14
CA ARG A 139 -6.89 -7.45 8.98
C ARG A 139 -7.93 -6.46 9.50
N THR A 140 -7.63 -5.77 10.59
CA THR A 140 -8.48 -4.70 11.14
C THR A 140 -8.61 -3.55 10.15
N VAL A 141 -7.49 -3.09 9.58
CA VAL A 141 -7.50 -2.03 8.54
C VAL A 141 -8.29 -2.47 7.31
N PHE A 142 -8.07 -3.69 6.83
CA PHE A 142 -8.79 -4.23 5.68
C PHE A 142 -10.30 -4.29 5.91
N SER A 143 -10.75 -4.77 7.07
CA SER A 143 -12.16 -4.86 7.42
C SER A 143 -12.84 -3.49 7.42
N ARG A 144 -12.18 -2.49 8.01
CA ARG A 144 -12.66 -1.10 8.00
C ARG A 144 -12.77 -0.53 6.58
N ARG A 145 -11.72 -0.69 5.77
CA ARG A 145 -11.70 -0.19 4.38
C ARG A 145 -12.70 -0.91 3.50
N LYS A 146 -12.90 -2.22 3.67
CA LYS A 146 -13.93 -2.98 2.95
C LYS A 146 -15.33 -2.44 3.21
N LEU A 147 -15.63 -2.03 4.44
CA LEU A 147 -16.91 -1.38 4.76
C LEU A 147 -17.05 -0.02 4.08
N GLN A 148 -15.99 0.81 4.09
CA GLN A 148 -15.97 2.10 3.38
C GLN A 148 -16.22 1.92 1.87
N LEU A 149 -15.59 0.92 1.25
CA LEU A 149 -15.78 0.60 -0.17
C LEU A 149 -17.21 0.14 -0.49
N ARG A 150 -17.88 -0.57 0.44
CA ARG A 150 -19.29 -0.98 0.26
C ARG A 150 -20.25 0.20 0.35
N ASN A 151 -19.97 1.15 1.24
CA ASN A 151 -20.83 2.30 1.51
C ASN A 151 -20.58 3.48 0.55
N ALA A 152 -19.41 3.55 -0.07
CA ALA A 152 -19.17 4.42 -1.22
C ALA A 152 -20.00 3.89 -2.39
#